data_AF-A0A1D7W7D3-F1
#
_entry.id   AF-A0A1D7W7D3-F1
#
_cell.length_a   1.000
_cell.length_b   1.000
_cell.length_c   1.000
_cell.angle_alpha   90.00
_cell.angle_beta   90.00
_cell.angle_gamma   90.00
#
_symmetry.space_group_name_H-M   'P 1'
#
loop_
_entity.id
_entity.type
_entity.pdbx_description
1 polymer ?
#
loop_
_entity_poly.entity_id
_entity_poly.type
_entity_poly.pdbx_seq_one_letter_code
_entity_poly.pdbx_strand_id
1 'polypeptide(L)'
;MSEEGSSPASGEFGHLIVERSGGIAGLLLVWDLDIDSSEHRASIGPKVAELPWPNDSAGHVDGGAGVKANGGAEGIGAGPGAGADRYVYAIESRFGLVRFGETEMPGEWKSLVEQVREIAAPERRRPGTE
;
A
#
# COMPACT_ATOMS: atom_id res chain seq x y z
N MET A 1 -18.43 -33.69 -22.83
CA MET A 1 -17.24 -33.81 -21.97
C MET A 1 -16.82 -32.39 -21.72
N SER A 2 -17.32 -31.81 -20.63
CA SER A 2 -17.10 -30.40 -20.32
C SER A 2 -15.64 -30.22 -19.95
N GLU A 3 -14.92 -29.43 -20.74
CA GLU A 3 -13.64 -28.88 -20.35
C GLU A 3 -13.93 -27.91 -19.21
N GLU A 4 -13.94 -28.43 -17.99
CA GLU A 4 -13.80 -27.66 -16.76
C GLU A 4 -12.53 -26.83 -16.92
N GLY A 5 -12.72 -25.59 -17.38
CA GLY A 5 -11.66 -24.61 -17.48
C GLY A 5 -11.01 -24.51 -16.11
N SER A 6 -9.79 -25.05 -16.04
CA SER A 6 -8.86 -24.97 -14.93
C SER A 6 -8.98 -23.60 -14.28
N SER A 7 -9.73 -23.51 -13.17
CA SER A 7 -9.74 -22.30 -12.34
C SER A 7 -8.28 -22.09 -11.93
N PRO A 8 -7.65 -20.95 -12.25
CA PRO A 8 -6.28 -20.71 -11.81
C PRO A 8 -6.28 -20.91 -10.30
N ALA A 9 -5.35 -21.75 -9.85
CA ALA A 9 -5.27 -22.28 -8.50
C ALA A 9 -5.87 -21.31 -7.47
N SER A 10 -6.87 -21.80 -6.73
CA SER A 10 -7.44 -21.21 -5.52
C SER A 10 -6.36 -21.10 -4.45
N GLY A 11 -5.32 -20.30 -4.70
CA GLY A 11 -4.32 -19.93 -3.73
C GLY A 11 -5.00 -19.09 -2.66
N GLU A 12 -4.62 -19.34 -1.42
CA GLU A 12 -5.02 -18.54 -0.28
C GLU A 12 -4.47 -17.12 -0.47
N PHE A 13 -5.30 -16.10 -0.30
CA PHE A 13 -4.87 -14.71 -0.36
C PHE A 13 -4.25 -14.25 0.97
N GLY A 14 -4.59 -14.92 2.07
CA GLY A 14 -4.10 -14.64 3.41
C GLY A 14 -4.61 -13.31 3.96
N HIS A 15 -3.82 -12.73 4.86
CA HIS A 15 -4.09 -11.43 5.44
C HIS A 15 -3.62 -10.29 4.53
N LEU A 16 -4.38 -9.20 4.58
CA LEU A 16 -4.01 -7.91 4.04
C LEU A 16 -4.07 -6.89 5.18
N ILE A 17 -2.90 -6.37 5.54
CA ILE A 17 -2.74 -5.40 6.61
C ILE A 17 -2.49 -4.05 5.97
N VAL A 18 -3.33 -3.07 6.31
CA VAL A 18 -3.11 -1.66 5.95
C VAL A 18 -2.81 -0.90 7.24
N GLU A 19 -1.64 -0.32 7.34
CA GLU A 19 -1.27 0.58 8.41
C GLU A 19 -1.26 2.02 7.89
N ARG A 20 -1.80 2.95 8.66
CA ARG A 20 -1.68 4.39 8.43
C ARG A 20 -1.06 5.03 9.65
N SER A 21 0.10 5.62 9.44
CA SER A 21 0.87 6.32 10.47
C SER A 21 0.97 7.82 10.12
N GLY A 22 0.89 8.69 11.12
CA GLY A 22 1.07 10.13 10.96
C GLY A 22 -0.07 11.00 11.50
N GLY A 23 -0.04 12.29 11.17
CA GLY A 23 -0.92 13.31 11.75
C GLY A 23 -0.42 13.93 13.07
N ILE A 24 -1.12 14.97 13.54
CA ILE A 24 -0.70 15.85 14.66
C ILE A 24 -0.63 15.11 16.02
N ALA A 25 -1.18 13.90 16.11
CA ALA A 25 -1.20 13.09 17.33
C ALA A 25 -0.36 11.80 17.26
N GLY A 26 0.34 11.54 16.14
CA GLY A 26 1.15 10.32 15.97
C GLY A 26 0.36 9.01 16.09
N LEU A 27 -0.92 9.02 15.72
CA LEU A 27 -1.79 7.84 15.84
C LEU A 27 -1.46 6.82 14.74
N LEU A 28 -1.36 5.56 15.13
CA LEU A 28 -1.26 4.42 14.22
C LEU A 28 -2.65 3.77 14.10
N LEU A 29 -3.19 3.76 12.89
CA LEU A 29 -4.38 2.98 12.55
C LEU A 29 -3.93 1.75 11.77
N VAL A 30 -4.50 0.60 12.13
CA VAL A 30 -4.27 -0.67 11.44
C VAL A 30 -5.62 -1.23 11.04
N TRP A 31 -5.73 -1.67 9.79
CA TRP A 31 -6.84 -2.48 9.30
C TRP A 31 -6.25 -3.83 8.92
N ASP A 32 -6.61 -4.87 9.67
CA ASP A 32 -6.26 -6.26 9.34
C ASP A 32 -7.49 -6.93 8.72
N LEU A 33 -7.32 -7.46 7.51
CA LEU A 33 -8.36 -8.18 6.79
C LEU A 33 -7.84 -9.57 6.41
N ASP A 34 -8.43 -10.60 7.01
CA ASP A 34 -8.32 -11.97 6.52
C ASP A 34 -9.18 -12.10 5.24
N ILE A 35 -8.51 -12.13 4.08
CA ILE A 35 -9.21 -12.15 2.78
C ILE A 35 -9.92 -13.48 2.56
N ASP A 36 -9.32 -14.60 3.00
CA ASP A 36 -9.88 -15.94 2.74
C ASP A 36 -11.14 -16.21 3.56
N SER A 37 -11.24 -15.62 4.76
CA SER A 37 -12.41 -15.70 5.65
C SER A 37 -13.45 -14.62 5.36
N SER A 38 -13.14 -13.63 4.53
CA SER A 38 -14.04 -12.52 4.19
C SER A 38 -15.08 -12.91 3.13
N GLU A 39 -16.31 -12.41 3.29
CA GLU A 39 -17.34 -12.49 2.24
C GLU A 39 -16.95 -11.75 0.95
N HIS A 40 -15.96 -10.85 1.02
CA HIS A 40 -15.44 -10.09 -0.12
C HIS A 40 -14.27 -10.78 -0.84
N ARG A 41 -13.88 -12.00 -0.46
CA ARG A 41 -12.74 -12.75 -1.01
C ARG A 41 -12.66 -12.68 -2.53
N ALA A 42 -13.77 -12.96 -3.22
CA ALA A 42 -13.82 -12.99 -4.68
C ALA A 42 -13.65 -11.61 -5.34
N SER A 43 -13.96 -10.53 -4.62
CA SER A 43 -13.81 -9.15 -5.12
C SER A 43 -12.44 -8.56 -4.81
N ILE A 44 -11.89 -8.83 -3.63
CA ILE A 44 -10.64 -8.20 -3.15
C ILE A 44 -9.41 -9.06 -3.43
N GLY A 45 -9.50 -10.38 -3.30
CA GLY A 45 -8.36 -11.28 -3.45
C GLY A 45 -7.64 -11.16 -4.79
N PRO A 46 -8.36 -11.26 -5.94
CA PRO A 46 -7.74 -11.09 -7.25
C PRO A 46 -7.05 -9.74 -7.41
N LYS A 47 -7.69 -8.65 -6.98
CA LYS A 47 -7.10 -7.30 -7.03
C LYS A 47 -5.78 -7.23 -6.27
N VAL A 48 -5.75 -7.81 -5.06
CA VAL A 48 -4.54 -7.85 -4.23
C VAL A 48 -3.44 -8.63 -4.92
N ALA A 49 -3.75 -9.79 -5.51
CA ALA A 49 -2.76 -10.62 -6.21
C ALA A 49 -2.21 -9.98 -7.50
N GLU A 50 -3.00 -9.14 -8.18
CA GLU A 50 -2.64 -8.46 -9.43
C GLU A 50 -1.85 -7.17 -9.23
N LEU A 51 -1.77 -6.64 -8.01
CA LEU A 51 -1.04 -5.40 -7.74
C LEU A 51 0.48 -5.56 -7.96
N PRO A 52 1.17 -4.47 -8.34
CA PRO A 52 2.60 -4.48 -8.60
C PRO A 52 3.39 -4.47 -7.27
N TRP A 53 3.32 -5.57 -6.53
CA TRP A 53 4.12 -5.74 -5.32
C TRP A 53 5.61 -5.68 -5.68
N PRO A 54 6.44 -4.99 -4.88
CA PRO A 54 7.88 -5.04 -5.03
C PRO A 54 8.30 -6.46 -4.72
N ASN A 55 8.61 -7.21 -5.77
CA ASN A 55 9.18 -8.54 -5.64
C ASN A 55 10.52 -8.42 -4.88
N ASP A 56 10.86 -9.39 -4.04
CA ASP A 56 12.21 -9.49 -3.43
C ASP A 56 13.31 -9.53 -4.51
N SER A 57 12.93 -9.85 -5.75
CA SER A 57 13.74 -9.77 -6.96
C SER A 57 13.13 -8.84 -8.02
N ALA A 58 13.23 -7.52 -7.84
CA ALA A 58 13.38 -6.54 -8.93
C ALA A 58 13.52 -5.11 -8.39
N GLY A 59 14.71 -4.80 -7.87
CA GLY A 59 15.22 -3.44 -8.00
C GLY A 59 15.48 -3.16 -9.49
N HIS A 60 14.50 -2.61 -10.20
CA HIS A 60 14.75 -1.83 -11.41
C HIS A 60 13.73 -0.70 -11.47
N VAL A 61 14.08 0.44 -10.87
CA VAL A 61 13.51 1.71 -11.25
C VAL A 61 14.06 2.04 -12.64
N ASP A 62 13.26 1.88 -13.69
CA ASP A 62 13.55 2.56 -14.94
C ASP A 62 13.24 4.05 -14.73
N GLY A 63 14.23 4.76 -14.18
CA GLY A 63 14.23 6.21 -14.07
C GLY A 63 14.43 6.84 -15.46
N GLY A 64 13.49 6.59 -16.37
CA GLY A 64 13.47 7.14 -17.72
C GLY A 64 12.80 8.52 -17.78
N ALA A 65 13.25 9.49 -16.96
CA ALA A 65 12.89 10.90 -17.12
C ALA A 65 14.17 11.70 -17.38
N GLY A 66 14.43 11.97 -18.66
CA GLY A 66 15.62 12.66 -19.13
C GLY A 66 15.85 13.99 -18.43
N VAL A 67 17.02 14.12 -17.80
CA VAL A 67 17.57 15.40 -17.34
C VAL A 67 17.88 16.25 -18.58
N LYS A 68 17.08 17.29 -18.79
CA LYS A 68 17.54 18.53 -19.44
C LYS A 68 17.77 19.55 -18.31
N ALA A 69 19.04 19.73 -17.98
CA ALA A 69 19.53 20.77 -17.10
C ALA A 69 19.17 22.16 -17.65
N ASN A 70 18.60 23.03 -16.81
CA ASN A 70 18.86 24.47 -16.82
C ASN A 70 18.76 24.97 -15.38
N GLY A 71 19.80 25.70 -14.96
CA GLY A 71 20.10 25.95 -13.56
C GLY A 71 19.64 27.29 -12.99
N GLY A 72 19.95 27.43 -11.70
CA GLY A 72 20.22 28.70 -11.03
C GLY A 72 19.06 29.30 -10.23
N ALA A 73 19.07 29.06 -8.91
CA ALA A 73 19.08 30.13 -7.91
C ALA A 73 19.42 29.55 -6.53
N GLU A 74 20.51 30.06 -5.97
CA GLU A 74 20.93 29.81 -4.60
C GLU A 74 19.86 30.29 -3.61
N GLY A 75 19.47 29.41 -2.70
CA GLY A 75 18.52 29.67 -1.62
C GLY A 75 18.91 28.86 -0.40
N ILE A 76 19.80 29.45 0.40
CA ILE A 76 20.05 29.12 1.80
C ILE A 76 18.74 28.90 2.57
N GLY A 77 18.50 27.65 2.98
CA GLY A 77 17.40 27.31 3.89
C GLY A 77 16.78 25.94 3.63
N ALA A 78 17.51 24.85 3.86
CA ALA A 78 16.88 23.55 4.08
C ALA A 78 16.26 23.52 5.50
N GLY A 79 15.24 24.36 5.72
CA GLY A 79 14.29 24.14 6.81
C GLY A 79 13.43 22.92 6.47
N PRO A 80 12.99 22.10 7.45
CA PRO A 80 12.08 20.99 7.19
C PRO A 80 10.71 21.57 6.80
N GLY A 81 10.44 21.69 5.50
CA GLY A 81 9.26 22.46 5.11
C GLY A 81 8.99 22.57 3.61
N ALA A 82 9.04 21.46 2.89
CA ALA A 82 8.29 21.30 1.64
C ALA A 82 7.77 19.86 1.57
N GLY A 83 6.71 19.60 2.33
CA GLY A 83 5.74 18.53 2.06
C GLY A 83 6.13 17.09 2.39
N ALA A 84 6.61 16.79 3.61
CA ALA A 84 6.52 15.41 4.08
C ALA A 84 5.03 15.02 4.12
N ASP A 85 4.63 13.95 3.41
CA ASP A 85 3.29 13.42 3.51
C ASP A 85 2.88 13.26 4.97
N ARG A 86 1.81 13.94 5.37
CA ARG A 86 1.36 13.93 6.77
C ARG A 86 0.99 12.52 7.23
N TYR A 87 0.61 11.67 6.28
CA TYR A 87 0.30 10.26 6.53
C TYR A 87 1.13 9.38 5.60
N VAL A 88 1.69 8.33 6.18
CA VAL A 88 2.37 7.25 5.48
C VAL A 88 1.54 5.99 5.66
N TYR A 89 1.26 5.33 4.55
CA TYR A 89 0.56 4.05 4.52
C TYR A 89 1.55 2.93 4.28
N ALA A 90 1.50 1.87 5.09
CA ALA A 90 2.16 0.61 4.82
C ALA A 90 1.09 -0.42 4.48
N ILE A 91 1.27 -1.17 3.40
CA ILE A 91 0.33 -2.19 2.97
C ILE A 91 1.13 -3.49 2.85
N GLU A 92 0.74 -4.48 3.64
CA GLU A 92 1.39 -5.78 3.71
C GLU A 92 0.40 -6.86 3.30
N SER A 93 0.88 -7.80 2.49
CA SER A 93 0.17 -9.02 2.15
C SER A 93 1.17 -10.16 1.96
N ARG A 94 0.67 -11.37 1.76
CA ARG A 94 1.51 -12.51 1.34
C ARG A 94 2.33 -12.24 0.07
N PHE A 95 1.90 -11.30 -0.77
CA PHE A 95 2.55 -10.96 -2.04
C PHE A 95 3.67 -9.93 -1.88
N GLY A 96 3.76 -9.24 -0.74
CA GLY A 96 4.83 -8.27 -0.46
C GLY A 96 4.42 -7.17 0.50
N LEU A 97 5.28 -6.16 0.61
CA LEU A 97 5.10 -4.99 1.46
C LEU A 97 5.42 -3.72 0.65
N VAL A 98 4.50 -2.75 0.66
CA VAL A 98 4.70 -1.43 0.05
C VAL A 98 4.48 -0.32 1.06
N ARG A 99 5.13 0.82 0.84
CA ARG A 99 4.92 2.04 1.62
C ARG A 99 4.74 3.22 0.70
N PHE A 100 3.76 4.07 1.01
CA PHE A 100 3.46 5.28 0.25
C PHE A 100 3.19 6.46 1.20
N GLY A 101 3.63 7.65 0.81
CA GLY A 101 3.01 8.88 1.29
C GLY A 101 1.57 9.01 0.77
N GLU A 102 0.68 9.66 1.53
CA GLU A 102 -0.73 9.85 1.14
C GLU A 102 -0.90 10.45 -0.27
N THR A 103 -0.10 11.46 -0.59
CA THR A 103 -0.17 12.13 -1.89
C THR A 103 0.49 11.33 -3.00
N GLU A 104 1.56 10.59 -2.68
CA GLU A 104 2.34 9.76 -3.61
C GLU A 104 1.68 8.43 -3.96
N MET A 105 0.72 7.95 -3.16
CA MET A 105 0.08 6.64 -3.37
C MET A 105 -0.66 6.57 -4.72
N PRO A 106 -0.37 5.58 -5.58
CA PRO A 106 -1.07 5.41 -6.86
C PRO A 106 -2.56 5.07 -6.68
N GLY A 107 -3.36 5.30 -7.72
CA GLY A 107 -4.83 5.15 -7.66
C GLY A 107 -5.32 3.75 -7.31
N GLU A 108 -4.68 2.71 -7.86
CA GLU A 108 -5.00 1.30 -7.57
C GLU A 108 -4.81 0.94 -6.09
N TRP A 109 -3.74 1.43 -5.48
CA TRP A 109 -3.44 1.26 -4.06
C TRP A 109 -4.41 2.06 -3.18
N LYS A 110 -4.75 3.30 -3.58
CA LYS A 110 -5.78 4.09 -2.91
C LYS A 110 -7.12 3.36 -2.90
N SER A 111 -7.58 2.88 -4.05
CA SER A 111 -8.83 2.12 -4.14
C SER A 111 -8.82 0.85 -3.29
N LEU A 112 -7.68 0.15 -3.21
CA LEU A 112 -7.54 -1.00 -2.30
C LEU A 112 -7.69 -0.57 -0.83
N VAL A 113 -6.96 0.45 -0.39
CA VAL A 113 -7.01 0.96 1.00
C VAL A 113 -8.41 1.40 1.40
N GLU A 114 -9.10 2.14 0.52
CA GLU A 114 -10.47 2.58 0.76
C GLU A 114 -11.41 1.37 0.92
N GLN A 115 -11.29 0.36 0.04
CA GLN A 115 -12.09 -0.86 0.11
C GLN A 115 -11.80 -1.66 1.39
N VAL A 116 -10.54 -1.81 1.80
CA VAL A 116 -10.18 -2.50 3.06
C VAL A 116 -10.77 -1.78 4.27
N ARG A 117 -10.72 -0.46 4.29
CA ARG A 117 -11.31 0.36 5.36
C ARG A 117 -12.82 0.18 5.48
N GLU A 118 -13.51 -0.05 4.36
CA GLU A 118 -14.95 -0.29 4.36
C GLU A 118 -15.30 -1.69 4.90
N ILE A 119 -14.41 -2.67 4.74
CA ILE A 119 -14.63 -4.06 5.13
C ILE A 119 -14.16 -4.32 6.57
N ALA A 120 -12.97 -3.87 6.92
CA ALA A 120 -12.33 -4.11 8.22
C ALA A 120 -12.50 -2.90 9.15
N ALA A 121 -12.70 -3.17 10.43
CA ALA A 121 -12.74 -2.12 11.43
C ALA A 121 -11.32 -1.58 11.72
N PRO A 122 -11.12 -0.25 11.84
CA PRO A 122 -9.84 0.31 12.21
C PRO A 122 -9.48 -0.02 13.67
N GLU A 123 -8.36 -0.68 13.87
CA GLU A 123 -7.75 -0.84 15.18
C GLU A 123 -6.76 0.30 15.45
N ARG A 124 -6.92 0.93 16.62
CA ARG A 124 -6.00 1.98 17.08
C ARG A 124 -4.89 1.32 17.90
N ARG A 125 -3.74 1.06 17.29
CA ARG A 125 -2.56 0.66 18.08
C ARG A 125 -1.90 1.88 18.68
N ARG A 126 -1.63 1.85 19.99
CA ARG A 126 -0.72 2.82 20.61
C ARG A 126 0.70 2.40 20.26
N PRO A 127 1.54 3.28 19.67
CA PRO A 127 2.96 3.00 19.58
C PRO A 127 3.53 3.01 21.02
N GLY A 128 3.86 1.84 21.55
CA GLY A 128 4.50 1.66 22.86
C GLY A 128 3.57 1.19 23.98
N THR A 129 3.56 -0.13 24.20
CA THR A 129 3.53 -0.76 25.54
C THR A 129 4.18 -2.13 25.38
N GLU A 130 5.51 -2.15 25.39
CA GLU A 130 6.33 -3.31 25.77
C GLU A 130 7.17 -2.90 26.97
#